data_AF-A0A2Z6RP95-F1
#
_entry.id   AF-A0A2Z6RP95-F1
#
_cell.length_a   1.000
_cell.length_b   1.000
_cell.length_c   1.000
_cell.angle_alpha   90.00
_cell.angle_beta   90.00
_cell.angle_gamma   90.00
#
_symmetry.space_group_name_H-M   'P 1'
#
loop_
_entity.id
_entity.type
_entity.pdbx_description
1 polymer ?
#
loop_
_entity_poly.entity_id
_entity_poly.type
_entity_poly.pdbx_seq_one_letter_code
_entity_poly.pdbx_strand_id
1 'polypeptide(L)'
;FTFCLTDRDDYIVDWDLTWFTLNYSPPHDASFLARHASRHYTFKYKLFLDDLPLLEKLKITRPDLYIDLLTCRSCCNRKEDLMHLILCSKRRYTMHQILQSYQNHLFSKLREAGDLADVDPTPMIWKLSSLSCWSISSSNWSSYAFIQGCLPKLFIDLFVELSIPRQSAMKVVVAIHNNFVQKLRRRIWNLRTYDKSRWEDAMHITLKLKITPRPSNLPASTYVPFSSLPPPTYFVNSHDFETDWIKNSMIQGLP
;
A
#
# COMPACT_ATOMS: atom_id res chain seq x y z
N PHE A 1 -18.41 16.75 3.86
CA PHE A 1 -17.84 16.84 2.50
C PHE A 1 -17.97 15.49 1.81
N THR A 2 -19.16 15.23 1.29
CA THR A 2 -19.47 14.15 0.35
C THR A 2 -18.92 14.58 -1.01
N PHE A 3 -17.67 14.23 -1.29
CA PHE A 3 -17.12 14.41 -2.63
C PHE A 3 -17.76 13.35 -3.53
N CYS A 4 -18.29 13.79 -4.68
CA CYS A 4 -18.99 13.01 -5.68
C CYS A 4 -18.32 11.67 -5.97
N LEU A 5 -18.88 10.60 -5.41
CA LEU A 5 -18.71 9.23 -5.89
C LEU A 5 -19.50 9.11 -7.18
N THR A 6 -18.92 9.50 -8.31
CA THR A 6 -19.30 8.84 -9.55
C THR A 6 -18.76 7.42 -9.45
N ASP A 7 -19.68 6.52 -9.10
CA ASP A 7 -19.61 5.06 -9.08
C ASP A 7 -18.99 4.54 -10.40
N ARG A 8 -17.66 4.54 -10.47
CA ARG A 8 -16.88 3.97 -11.58
C ARG A 8 -16.01 2.81 -11.12
N ASP A 9 -16.02 2.53 -9.81
CA ASP A 9 -15.30 1.43 -9.21
C ASP A 9 -16.33 0.39 -8.76
N ASP A 10 -16.48 -0.70 -9.52
CA ASP A 10 -17.19 -1.94 -9.12
C ASP A 10 -16.52 -2.63 -7.88
N TYR A 11 -15.76 -1.88 -7.09
CA TYR A 11 -14.93 -2.33 -5.98
C TYR A 11 -15.72 -2.31 -4.67
N ILE A 12 -16.59 -3.29 -4.51
CA ILE A 12 -17.35 -3.51 -3.28
C ILE A 12 -16.50 -4.32 -2.31
N VAL A 13 -16.18 -3.76 -1.14
CA VAL A 13 -15.40 -4.43 -0.10
C VAL A 13 -16.21 -5.57 0.54
N ASP A 14 -15.60 -6.75 0.64
CA ASP A 14 -16.12 -7.87 1.44
C ASP A 14 -15.51 -7.80 2.84
N TRP A 15 -16.32 -7.34 3.79
CA TRP A 15 -15.88 -7.14 5.17
C TRP A 15 -15.59 -8.45 5.90
N ASP A 16 -16.31 -9.54 5.60
CA ASP A 16 -16.04 -10.84 6.21
C ASP A 16 -14.68 -11.38 5.74
N LEU A 17 -14.41 -11.31 4.44
CA LEU A 17 -13.12 -11.68 3.88
C LEU A 17 -12.00 -10.79 4.44
N THR A 18 -12.22 -9.47 4.48
CA THR A 18 -11.25 -8.51 5.02
C THR A 18 -10.90 -8.85 6.47
N TRP A 19 -11.92 -9.06 7.32
CA TRP A 19 -11.73 -9.42 8.72
C TRP A 19 -11.05 -10.78 8.89
N PHE A 20 -11.44 -11.78 8.09
CA PHE A 20 -10.82 -13.09 8.09
C PHE A 20 -9.34 -13.00 7.68
N THR A 21 -9.01 -12.17 6.69
CA THR A 21 -7.63 -11.91 6.26
C THR A 21 -6.78 -11.28 7.36
N LEU A 22 -7.32 -10.29 8.06
CA LEU A 22 -6.62 -9.60 9.16
C LEU A 22 -6.31 -10.56 10.31
N ASN A 23 -7.23 -11.46 10.64
CA ASN A 23 -7.05 -12.40 11.75
C ASN A 23 -6.27 -13.67 11.37
N TYR A 24 -6.15 -13.97 10.09
CA TYR A 24 -5.43 -15.17 9.66
C TYR A 24 -3.95 -15.14 10.08
N SER A 25 -3.54 -16.25 10.68
CA SER A 25 -2.16 -16.58 10.95
C SER A 25 -1.85 -17.93 10.28
N PRO A 26 -0.81 -18.03 9.44
CA PRO A 26 -0.41 -19.32 8.88
C PRO A 26 -0.05 -20.31 10.01
N PRO A 27 -0.20 -21.62 9.81
CA PRO A 27 0.38 -22.61 10.72
C PRO A 27 1.90 -22.40 10.82
N HIS A 28 2.47 -22.50 12.02
CA HIS A 28 3.86 -22.15 12.34
C HIS A 28 4.55 -23.26 13.16
N ASP A 29 5.80 -23.58 12.83
CA ASP A 29 6.72 -24.33 13.71
C ASP A 29 7.41 -23.41 14.74
N ALA A 30 7.70 -23.93 15.93
CA ALA A 30 7.22 -23.35 17.20
C ALA A 30 8.01 -22.21 17.91
N SER A 31 9.09 -21.59 17.42
CA SER A 31 9.76 -20.55 18.26
C SER A 31 10.43 -19.39 17.53
N PHE A 32 11.25 -19.65 16.51
CA PHE A 32 11.85 -18.57 15.70
C PHE A 32 10.79 -17.80 14.88
N LEU A 33 9.66 -18.46 14.58
CA LEU A 33 8.52 -17.88 13.87
C LEU A 33 7.65 -16.97 14.75
N ALA A 34 7.55 -17.17 16.06
CA ALA A 34 6.59 -16.43 16.89
C ALA A 34 6.83 -14.90 16.87
N ARG A 35 8.09 -14.47 17.01
CA ARG A 35 8.48 -13.05 16.89
C ARG A 35 8.28 -12.51 15.47
N HIS A 36 8.51 -13.34 14.45
CA HIS A 36 8.28 -12.97 13.06
C HIS A 36 6.79 -12.85 12.72
N ALA A 37 5.96 -13.73 13.28
CA ALA A 37 4.51 -13.75 13.19
C ALA A 37 3.91 -12.53 13.88
N SER A 38 4.32 -12.24 15.12
CA SER A 38 3.93 -11.03 15.87
C SER A 38 4.25 -9.74 15.10
N ARG A 39 5.46 -9.63 14.53
CA ARG A 39 5.84 -8.49 13.68
C ARG A 39 5.03 -8.39 12.40
N HIS A 40 4.71 -9.53 11.77
CA HIS A 40 3.90 -9.57 10.56
C HIS A 40 2.45 -9.17 10.85
N TYR A 41 1.86 -9.69 11.92
CA TYR A 41 0.54 -9.34 12.42
C TYR A 41 0.45 -7.84 12.74
N THR A 42 1.41 -7.32 13.51
CA THR A 42 1.48 -5.88 13.83
C THR A 42 1.57 -5.03 12.58
N PHE A 43 2.40 -5.43 11.60
CA PHE A 43 2.51 -4.71 10.34
C PHE A 43 1.20 -4.73 9.55
N LYS A 44 0.52 -5.87 9.48
CA LYS A 44 -0.76 -6.03 8.79
C LYS A 44 -1.84 -5.10 9.37
N TYR A 45 -2.00 -5.07 10.69
CA TYR A 45 -2.95 -4.17 11.35
C TYR A 45 -2.60 -2.71 11.18
N LYS A 46 -1.31 -2.35 11.33
CA LYS A 46 -0.87 -0.97 11.08
C LYS A 46 -1.03 -0.56 9.62
N LEU A 47 -0.90 -1.48 8.67
CA LEU A 47 -1.14 -1.17 7.26
C LEU A 47 -2.63 -0.91 7.02
N PHE A 48 -3.49 -1.77 7.58
CA PHE A 48 -4.95 -1.65 7.49
C PHE A 48 -5.49 -0.36 8.10
N LEU A 49 -5.06 -0.02 9.32
CA LEU A 49 -5.48 1.20 10.02
C LEU A 49 -4.79 2.47 9.50
N ASP A 50 -3.86 2.33 8.54
CA ASP A 50 -2.91 3.38 8.20
C ASP A 50 -2.25 3.95 9.47
N ASP A 51 -1.62 3.11 10.27
CA ASP A 51 -0.88 3.47 11.50
C ASP A 51 0.63 3.13 11.38
N LEU A 52 1.10 2.94 10.15
CA LEU A 52 2.52 2.78 9.90
C LEU A 52 3.26 4.08 10.29
N PRO A 53 4.44 3.99 10.94
CA PRO A 53 5.25 5.14 11.34
C PRO A 53 5.94 5.78 10.13
N LEU A 54 5.14 6.36 9.25
CA LEU A 54 5.51 7.12 8.05
C LEU A 54 5.98 8.52 8.46
N LEU A 55 6.83 9.15 7.64
CA LEU A 55 7.43 10.43 8.04
C LEU A 55 6.39 11.51 8.31
N GLU A 56 5.32 11.59 7.52
CA GLU A 56 4.26 12.57 7.76
C GLU A 56 3.60 12.41 9.14
N LYS A 57 3.41 11.18 9.61
CA LYS A 57 2.84 10.89 10.94
C LYS A 57 3.83 11.14 12.06
N LEU A 58 5.11 10.86 11.80
CA LEU A 58 6.18 11.10 12.75
C LEU A 58 6.43 12.60 12.97
N LYS A 59 6.29 13.43 11.94
CA LYS A 59 6.36 14.90 12.06
C LYS A 59 5.27 15.44 12.98
N ILE A 60 4.04 14.92 12.85
CA ILE A 60 2.92 15.31 13.71
C ILE A 60 3.18 14.92 15.17
N THR A 61 3.61 13.67 15.39
CA THR A 61 3.75 13.12 16.75
C THR A 61 5.01 13.59 17.46
N ARG A 62 6.10 13.82 16.73
CA ARG A 62 7.43 14.23 17.24
C ARG A 62 8.08 15.29 16.34
N PRO A 63 7.49 16.49 16.21
CA PRO A 63 8.05 17.57 15.40
C PRO A 63 9.40 18.06 15.93
N ASP A 64 9.69 17.78 17.21
CA ASP A 64 10.98 18.01 17.86
C ASP A 64 12.11 17.11 17.32
N LEU A 65 11.76 15.96 16.73
CA LEU A 65 12.73 15.01 16.14
C LEU A 65 12.68 14.99 14.61
N TYR A 66 11.50 15.17 14.02
CA TYR A 66 11.29 15.04 12.58
C TYR A 66 10.88 16.39 12.00
N ILE A 67 11.82 17.04 11.32
CA ILE A 67 11.61 18.35 10.70
C ILE A 67 10.60 18.31 9.55
N ASP A 68 9.84 19.38 9.36
CA ASP A 68 8.74 19.44 8.39
C ASP A 68 9.20 19.29 6.93
N LEU A 69 10.37 19.81 6.61
CA LEU A 69 10.97 19.72 5.26
C LEU A 69 11.45 18.31 4.90
N LEU A 70 11.40 17.35 5.84
CA LEU A 70 11.90 16.01 5.60
C LEU A 70 11.04 15.26 4.56
N THR A 71 11.62 14.97 3.41
CA THR A 71 10.97 14.18 2.35
C THR A 71 11.26 12.68 2.51
N CYS A 72 10.62 11.84 1.70
CA CYS A 72 10.91 10.41 1.58
C CYS A 72 12.41 10.14 1.50
N ARG A 73 12.93 9.22 2.34
CA ARG A 73 14.37 8.93 2.40
C ARG A 73 14.90 8.11 1.24
N SER A 74 14.03 7.47 0.46
CA SER A 74 14.47 6.73 -0.72
C SER A 74 14.54 7.62 -1.97
N CYS A 75 13.55 8.49 -2.22
CA CYS A 75 13.54 9.33 -3.44
C CYS A 75 13.93 10.79 -3.22
N CYS A 76 13.93 11.27 -1.98
CA CYS A 76 14.23 12.64 -1.58
C CYS A 76 13.34 13.75 -2.20
N ASN A 77 12.28 13.40 -2.93
CA ASN A 77 11.51 14.35 -3.74
C ASN A 77 10.16 14.72 -3.12
N ARG A 78 9.40 13.76 -2.58
CA ARG A 78 8.04 13.98 -2.07
C ARG A 78 7.91 13.64 -0.60
N LYS A 79 6.87 14.17 0.05
CA LYS A 79 6.46 13.77 1.40
C LYS A 79 6.19 12.26 1.46
N GLU A 80 6.47 11.63 2.59
CA GLU A 80 6.28 10.19 2.76
C GLU A 80 5.01 9.90 3.58
N ASP A 81 3.90 9.77 2.86
CA ASP A 81 2.65 9.18 3.34
C ASP A 81 2.49 7.74 2.81
N LEU A 82 1.37 7.09 3.11
CA LEU A 82 1.16 5.69 2.72
C LEU A 82 1.09 5.56 1.20
N MET A 83 0.47 6.52 0.53
CA MET A 83 0.37 6.52 -0.92
C MET A 83 1.76 6.63 -1.57
N HIS A 84 2.60 7.54 -1.09
CA HIS A 84 3.97 7.67 -1.57
C HIS A 84 4.84 6.47 -1.19
N LEU A 85 4.62 5.80 -0.05
CA LEU A 85 5.33 4.57 0.31
C LEU A 85 5.26 3.53 -0.83
N ILE A 86 4.08 3.42 -1.44
CA ILE A 86 3.75 2.49 -2.52
C ILE A 86 4.20 3.01 -3.89
N LEU A 87 3.90 4.28 -4.18
CA LEU A 87 4.12 4.89 -5.50
C LEU A 87 5.52 5.48 -5.71
N CYS A 88 6.35 5.51 -4.66
CA CYS A 88 7.71 6.04 -4.73
C CYS A 88 8.46 5.46 -5.93
N SER A 89 9.06 6.33 -6.76
CA SER A 89 9.75 5.94 -7.99
C SER A 89 10.85 4.89 -7.75
N LYS A 90 11.52 4.95 -6.59
CA LYS A 90 12.56 3.99 -6.19
C LYS A 90 12.01 2.61 -5.78
N ARG A 91 10.69 2.48 -5.58
CA ARG A 91 10.01 1.25 -5.12
C ARG A 91 8.96 0.75 -6.11
N ARG A 92 8.56 1.59 -7.07
CA ARG A 92 7.52 1.33 -8.08
C ARG A 92 7.70 -0.01 -8.78
N TYR A 93 8.89 -0.33 -9.27
CA TYR A 93 9.17 -1.61 -9.93
C TYR A 93 8.92 -2.81 -8.99
N THR A 94 9.40 -2.72 -7.74
CA THR A 94 9.19 -3.75 -6.73
C THR A 94 7.71 -3.92 -6.40
N MET A 95 6.97 -2.81 -6.29
CA MET A 95 5.52 -2.85 -6.03
C MET A 95 4.76 -3.53 -7.18
N HIS A 96 5.08 -3.17 -8.43
CA HIS A 96 4.49 -3.81 -9.61
C HIS A 96 4.72 -5.32 -9.63
N GLN A 97 5.94 -5.78 -9.35
CA GLN A 97 6.23 -7.22 -9.25
C GLN A 97 5.41 -7.92 -8.15
N ILE A 98 5.20 -7.24 -7.02
CA ILE A 98 4.43 -7.79 -5.90
C ILE A 98 2.95 -7.93 -6.29
N LEU A 99 2.38 -6.92 -6.94
CA LEU A 99 0.99 -6.97 -7.44
C LEU A 99 0.81 -8.00 -8.54
N GLN A 100 1.72 -8.03 -9.52
CA GLN A 100 1.67 -9.00 -10.60
C GLN A 100 1.73 -10.43 -10.05
N SER A 101 2.57 -10.67 -9.04
CA SER A 101 2.60 -11.97 -8.36
C SER A 101 1.29 -12.30 -7.64
N TYR A 102 0.59 -11.32 -7.05
CA TYR A 102 -0.73 -11.52 -6.45
C TYR A 102 -1.75 -11.94 -7.52
N GLN A 103 -1.85 -11.17 -8.61
CA GLN A 103 -2.75 -11.44 -9.72
C GLN A 103 -2.51 -12.83 -10.30
N ASN A 104 -1.26 -13.17 -10.59
CA ASN A 104 -0.90 -14.46 -11.17
C ASN A 104 -1.28 -15.64 -10.25
N HIS A 105 -1.09 -15.51 -8.94
CA HIS A 105 -1.53 -16.56 -8.01
C HIS A 105 -3.05 -16.71 -8.00
N LEU A 106 -3.78 -15.60 -8.07
CA LEU A 106 -5.24 -15.63 -8.10
C LEU A 106 -5.75 -16.24 -9.42
N PHE A 107 -5.16 -15.87 -10.56
CA PHE A 107 -5.44 -16.51 -11.86
C PHE A 107 -5.13 -18.00 -11.85
N SER A 108 -3.99 -18.41 -11.29
CA SER A 108 -3.63 -19.82 -11.14
C SER A 108 -4.70 -20.58 -10.35
N LYS A 109 -5.16 -20.02 -9.23
CA LYS A 109 -6.18 -20.67 -8.39
C LYS A 109 -7.56 -20.71 -9.04
N LEU A 110 -7.93 -19.69 -9.81
CA LEU A 110 -9.15 -19.72 -10.62
C LEU A 110 -9.07 -20.77 -11.73
N ARG A 111 -7.91 -20.95 -12.37
CA ARG A 111 -7.70 -22.03 -13.35
C ARG A 111 -7.85 -23.40 -12.72
N GLU A 112 -7.15 -23.65 -11.61
CA GLU A 112 -7.29 -24.90 -10.86
C GLU A 112 -8.74 -25.19 -10.45
N ALA A 113 -9.50 -24.16 -10.02
CA ALA A 113 -10.91 -24.33 -9.68
C ALA A 113 -11.79 -24.61 -10.92
N GLY A 114 -11.52 -23.96 -12.05
CA GLY A 114 -12.21 -24.21 -13.31
C GLY A 114 -11.97 -25.62 -13.84
N ASP A 115 -10.72 -26.08 -13.82
CA ASP A 115 -10.34 -27.44 -14.23
C ASP A 115 -11.04 -28.49 -13.35
N LEU A 116 -11.16 -28.25 -12.04
CA LEU A 116 -11.87 -29.15 -11.12
C LEU A 116 -13.39 -29.15 -11.32
N ALA A 117 -13.96 -28.03 -11.77
CA ALA A 117 -15.39 -27.87 -12.02
C ALA A 117 -15.80 -28.26 -13.43
N ASP A 118 -14.85 -28.57 -14.32
CA ASP A 118 -15.07 -28.72 -15.77
C ASP A 118 -15.75 -27.48 -16.40
N VAL A 119 -15.30 -26.29 -15.97
CA VAL A 119 -15.82 -24.98 -16.42
C VAL A 119 -14.66 -24.12 -16.92
N ASP A 120 -14.81 -23.48 -18.08
CA ASP A 120 -13.82 -22.52 -18.59
C ASP A 120 -13.67 -21.32 -17.63
N PRO A 121 -12.49 -21.12 -17.00
CA PRO A 121 -12.26 -20.02 -16.05
C PRO A 121 -11.97 -18.68 -16.74
N THR A 122 -11.89 -18.64 -18.07
CA THR A 122 -11.51 -17.44 -18.84
C THR A 122 -12.40 -16.22 -18.56
N PRO A 123 -13.75 -16.34 -18.47
CA PRO A 123 -14.61 -15.21 -18.12
C PRO A 123 -14.29 -14.64 -16.72
N MET A 124 -14.00 -15.51 -15.75
CA MET A 124 -13.64 -15.11 -14.39
C MET A 124 -12.29 -14.40 -14.35
N ILE A 125 -11.31 -14.89 -15.11
CA ILE A 125 -9.99 -14.25 -15.26
C ILE A 125 -10.14 -12.87 -15.91
N TRP A 126 -11.00 -12.72 -16.91
CA TRP A 126 -11.25 -11.44 -17.56
C TRP A 126 -11.90 -10.43 -16.61
N LYS A 127 -12.98 -10.81 -15.91
CA LYS A 127 -13.62 -10.02 -14.85
C LYS A 127 -12.62 -9.61 -13.77
N LEU A 128 -11.75 -10.53 -13.37
CA LEU A 128 -10.73 -10.24 -12.36
C LEU A 128 -9.70 -9.25 -12.89
N SER A 129 -9.24 -9.40 -14.14
CA SER A 129 -8.21 -8.56 -14.76
C SER A 129 -8.68 -7.11 -14.96
N SER A 130 -9.98 -6.89 -15.13
CA SER A 130 -10.58 -5.57 -15.34
C SER A 130 -10.78 -4.75 -14.06
N LEU A 131 -10.55 -5.33 -12.86
CA LEU A 131 -10.71 -4.59 -11.60
C LEU A 131 -9.79 -3.38 -11.52
N SER A 132 -10.36 -2.24 -11.12
CA SER A 132 -9.61 -0.99 -11.01
C SER A 132 -8.51 -1.02 -9.95
N CYS A 133 -8.58 -1.91 -8.95
CA CYS A 133 -7.60 -1.97 -7.87
C CYS A 133 -6.18 -2.32 -8.32
N TRP A 134 -6.01 -2.87 -9.53
CA TRP A 134 -4.72 -3.19 -10.10
C TRP A 134 -3.94 -1.96 -10.56
N SER A 135 -4.63 -0.86 -10.88
CA SER A 135 -4.04 0.35 -11.43
C SER A 135 -3.61 1.32 -10.31
N ILE A 136 -2.47 1.09 -9.68
CA ILE A 136 -2.01 1.97 -8.58
C ILE A 136 -1.83 3.41 -9.06
N SER A 137 -2.57 4.33 -8.46
CA SER A 137 -2.40 5.76 -8.64
C SER A 137 -2.80 6.49 -7.37
N SER A 138 -2.38 7.75 -7.23
CA SER A 138 -2.76 8.57 -6.07
C SER A 138 -4.24 8.94 -6.03
N SER A 139 -4.95 8.82 -7.15
CA SER A 139 -6.38 9.12 -7.27
C SER A 139 -7.26 7.87 -7.27
N ASN A 140 -6.66 6.68 -7.28
CA ASN A 140 -7.39 5.42 -7.34
C ASN A 140 -7.61 4.86 -5.93
N TRP A 141 -8.82 5.08 -5.40
CA TRP A 141 -9.21 4.63 -4.08
C TRP A 141 -9.21 3.10 -3.96
N SER A 142 -9.66 2.36 -4.96
CA SER A 142 -9.72 0.89 -4.90
C SER A 142 -8.32 0.27 -4.78
N SER A 143 -7.32 0.87 -5.43
CA SER A 143 -5.92 0.43 -5.29
C SER A 143 -5.39 0.64 -3.87
N TYR A 144 -5.77 1.75 -3.22
CA TYR A 144 -5.39 2.04 -1.84
C TYR A 144 -6.09 1.10 -0.86
N ALA A 145 -7.40 0.91 -1.01
CA ALA A 145 -8.20 -0.02 -0.21
C ALA A 145 -7.62 -1.45 -0.28
N PHE A 146 -7.31 -1.94 -1.49
CA PHE A 146 -6.68 -3.25 -1.70
C PHE A 146 -5.36 -3.39 -0.92
N ILE A 147 -4.48 -2.37 -1.01
CA ILE A 147 -3.17 -2.40 -0.35
C ILE A 147 -3.31 -2.39 1.17
N GLN A 148 -4.29 -1.66 1.71
CA GLN A 148 -4.62 -1.68 3.13
C GLN A 148 -5.19 -3.03 3.59
N GLY A 149 -5.67 -3.86 2.67
CA GLY A 149 -6.23 -5.17 2.95
C GLY A 149 -7.75 -5.21 2.96
N CYS A 150 -8.42 -4.13 2.53
CA CYS A 150 -9.85 -4.15 2.23
C CYS A 150 -10.05 -4.88 0.91
N LEU A 151 -10.48 -6.14 0.95
CA LEU A 151 -10.53 -7.01 -0.24
C LEU A 151 -11.90 -6.94 -0.93
N PRO A 152 -11.95 -7.03 -2.27
CA PRO A 152 -13.20 -6.94 -3.00
C PRO A 152 -13.99 -8.25 -2.91
N LYS A 153 -15.31 -8.13 -2.84
CA LYS A 153 -16.25 -9.25 -2.88
C LYS A 153 -16.11 -10.10 -4.13
N LEU A 154 -15.78 -9.47 -5.26
CA LEU A 154 -15.56 -10.17 -6.52
C LEU A 154 -14.50 -11.28 -6.39
N PHE A 155 -13.49 -11.14 -5.52
CA PHE A 155 -12.51 -12.21 -5.32
C PHE A 155 -13.14 -13.52 -4.86
N ILE A 156 -14.22 -13.48 -4.07
CA ILE A 156 -14.92 -14.68 -3.60
C ILE A 156 -15.99 -15.10 -4.59
N ASP A 157 -16.75 -14.15 -5.13
CA ASP A 157 -17.85 -14.44 -6.04
C ASP A 157 -17.36 -15.24 -7.27
N LEU A 158 -16.16 -14.95 -7.79
CA LEU A 158 -15.57 -15.70 -8.90
C LEU A 158 -15.29 -17.18 -8.58
N PHE A 159 -14.92 -17.52 -7.35
CA PHE A 159 -14.76 -18.92 -6.93
C PHE A 159 -16.11 -19.58 -6.69
N VAL A 160 -17.09 -18.85 -6.16
CA VAL A 160 -18.46 -19.35 -5.96
C VAL A 160 -19.13 -19.67 -7.29
N GLU A 161 -18.91 -18.86 -8.33
CA GLU A 161 -19.33 -19.15 -9.72
C GLU A 161 -18.75 -20.49 -10.23
N LEU A 162 -17.59 -20.90 -9.74
CA LEU A 162 -16.95 -22.20 -10.04
C LEU A 162 -17.33 -23.30 -9.04
N SER A 163 -18.47 -23.16 -8.36
CA SER A 163 -18.98 -24.10 -7.35
C SER A 163 -18.04 -24.33 -6.15
N ILE A 164 -17.06 -23.46 -5.92
CA ILE A 164 -16.19 -23.54 -4.74
C ILE A 164 -16.92 -22.91 -3.55
N PRO A 165 -17.04 -23.61 -2.40
CA PRO A 165 -17.66 -23.04 -1.21
C PRO A 165 -16.94 -21.77 -0.75
N ARG A 166 -17.71 -20.74 -0.38
CA ARG A 166 -17.20 -19.44 0.12
C ARG A 166 -16.08 -19.59 1.15
N GLN A 167 -16.24 -20.50 2.12
CA GLN A 167 -15.22 -20.71 3.16
C GLN A 167 -13.89 -21.23 2.60
N SER A 168 -13.92 -22.07 1.57
CA SER A 168 -12.72 -22.56 0.88
C SER A 168 -12.08 -21.46 0.06
N ALA A 169 -12.88 -20.67 -0.67
CA ALA A 169 -12.40 -19.51 -1.42
C ALA A 169 -11.73 -18.47 -0.51
N MET A 170 -12.32 -18.18 0.65
CA MET A 170 -11.73 -17.29 1.65
C MET A 170 -10.34 -17.76 2.09
N LYS A 171 -10.15 -19.06 2.37
CA LYS A 171 -8.84 -19.61 2.73
C LYS A 171 -7.80 -19.40 1.63
N VAL A 172 -8.18 -19.60 0.37
CA VAL A 172 -7.31 -19.38 -0.79
C VAL A 172 -6.89 -17.91 -0.89
N VAL A 173 -7.87 -16.99 -0.92
CA VAL A 173 -7.62 -15.56 -1.07
C VAL A 173 -6.78 -15.03 0.09
N VAL A 174 -7.07 -15.47 1.31
CA VAL A 174 -6.30 -15.09 2.51
C VAL A 174 -4.86 -15.56 2.45
N ALA A 175 -4.59 -16.78 1.97
CA ALA A 175 -3.22 -17.26 1.83
C ALA A 175 -2.43 -16.41 0.82
N ILE A 176 -3.06 -16.05 -0.31
CA ILE A 176 -2.47 -15.17 -1.32
C ILE A 176 -2.22 -13.77 -0.74
N HIS A 177 -3.19 -13.20 -0.02
CA HIS A 177 -3.02 -11.86 0.54
C HIS A 177 -1.98 -11.79 1.65
N ASN A 178 -1.89 -12.79 2.53
CA ASN A 178 -0.81 -12.83 3.52
C ASN A 178 0.57 -12.94 2.85
N ASN A 179 0.70 -13.67 1.73
CA ASN A 179 1.94 -13.67 0.95
C ASN A 179 2.28 -12.28 0.39
N PHE A 180 1.29 -11.55 -0.10
CA PHE A 180 1.45 -10.16 -0.53
C PHE A 180 1.89 -9.24 0.60
N VAL A 181 1.22 -9.25 1.74
CA VAL A 181 1.61 -8.45 2.92
C VAL A 181 3.03 -8.80 3.37
N GLN A 182 3.40 -10.09 3.31
CA GLN A 182 4.76 -10.52 3.64
C GLN A 182 5.80 -9.97 2.66
N LYS A 183 5.53 -10.02 1.35
CA LYS A 183 6.39 -9.45 0.31
C LYS A 183 6.50 -7.94 0.43
N LEU A 184 5.38 -7.24 0.63
CA LEU A 184 5.32 -5.81 0.87
C LEU A 184 6.18 -5.42 2.08
N ARG A 185 6.03 -6.16 3.19
CA ARG A 185 6.83 -5.92 4.39
C ARG A 185 8.33 -6.10 4.13
N ARG A 186 8.71 -7.24 3.55
CA ARG A 186 10.13 -7.61 3.37
C ARG A 186 10.84 -6.74 2.34
N ARG A 187 10.18 -6.46 1.21
CA ARG A 187 10.82 -5.83 0.04
C ARG A 187 10.63 -4.31 -0.01
N ILE A 188 9.63 -3.76 0.67
CA ILE A 188 9.36 -2.30 0.66
C ILE A 188 9.52 -1.74 2.07
N TRP A 189 8.74 -2.23 3.03
CA TRP A 189 8.72 -1.64 4.38
C TRP A 189 10.05 -1.75 5.12
N ASN A 190 10.69 -2.92 5.09
CA ASN A 190 11.96 -3.15 5.79
C ASN A 190 13.10 -2.30 5.20
N LEU A 191 13.18 -2.19 3.87
CA LEU A 191 14.19 -1.34 3.20
C LEU A 191 13.96 0.13 3.54
N ARG A 192 12.70 0.60 3.48
CA ARG A 192 12.34 1.94 3.94
C ARG A 192 12.75 2.18 5.40
N THR A 193 12.48 1.21 6.27
CA THR A 193 12.80 1.32 7.70
C THR A 193 14.30 1.40 7.91
N TYR A 194 15.08 0.65 7.14
CA TYR A 194 16.55 0.72 7.14
C TYR A 194 17.06 2.10 6.71
N ASP A 195 16.57 2.64 5.58
CA ASP A 195 16.92 3.99 5.11
C ASP A 195 16.60 5.06 6.16
N LYS A 196 15.42 4.94 6.78
CA LYS A 196 15.00 5.83 7.87
C LYS A 196 15.95 5.73 9.07
N SER A 197 16.26 4.53 9.54
CA SER A 197 17.16 4.33 10.69
C SER A 197 18.54 4.92 10.42
N ARG A 198 19.10 4.72 9.23
CA ARG A 198 20.38 5.33 8.85
C ARG A 198 20.37 6.86 8.93
N TRP A 199 19.27 7.47 8.50
CA TRP A 199 19.10 8.92 8.61
C TRP A 199 18.93 9.35 10.08
N GLU A 200 18.15 8.62 10.87
CA GLU A 200 18.00 8.90 12.31
C GLU A 200 19.36 8.86 13.03
N ASP A 201 20.20 7.87 12.72
CA ASP A 201 21.54 7.73 13.29
C ASP A 201 22.43 8.94 12.92
N ALA A 202 22.39 9.38 11.66
CA ALA A 202 23.13 10.56 11.19
C ALA A 202 22.65 11.88 11.83
N MET A 203 21.38 11.94 12.24
CA MET A 203 20.80 13.09 12.93
C MET A 203 20.87 12.96 14.46
N HIS A 204 21.56 11.94 14.98
CA HIS A 204 21.64 11.63 16.41
C HIS A 204 20.28 11.43 17.10
N ILE A 205 19.28 10.95 16.36
CA ILE A 205 17.94 10.62 16.88
C ILE A 205 17.97 9.22 17.50
N THR A 206 18.25 9.16 18.80
CA THR A 206 18.36 7.88 19.54
C THR A 206 17.00 7.28 19.91
N LEU A 207 16.97 5.99 20.26
CA LEU A 207 15.78 5.34 20.82
C LEU A 207 15.28 6.04 22.09
N LYS A 208 16.21 6.48 22.96
CA LYS A 208 15.89 7.22 24.18
C LYS A 208 15.09 8.49 23.87
N LEU A 209 15.51 9.24 22.85
CA LEU A 209 14.79 10.44 22.41
C LEU A 209 13.39 10.08 21.91
N LYS A 210 13.23 9.01 21.13
CA LYS A 210 11.94 8.57 20.57
C LYS A 210 10.92 8.16 21.63
N ILE A 211 11.35 7.59 22.76
CA ILE A 211 10.46 7.16 23.85
C ILE A 211 10.23 8.23 24.92
N THR A 212 11.12 9.22 25.03
CA THR A 212 10.97 10.31 25.99
C THR A 212 9.82 11.23 25.55
N PRO A 213 8.95 11.67 26.48
CA PRO A 213 7.90 12.64 26.17
C PRO A 213 8.48 13.90 25.53
N ARG A 214 7.71 14.52 24.64
CA ARG A 214 8.08 15.79 24.03
C ARG A 214 8.28 16.84 25.14
N PRO A 215 9.38 17.60 25.13
CA PRO A 215 9.55 18.72 26.06
C PRO A 215 8.42 19.74 25.91
N SER A 216 7.79 20.12 27.02
CA SER A 216 6.66 21.06 27.08
C SER A 216 7.01 22.47 26.62
N ASN A 217 8.30 22.81 26.57
CA ASN A 217 8.79 24.18 26.36
C ASN A 217 9.09 24.50 24.88
N LEU A 218 8.84 23.55 23.97
CA LEU A 218 9.03 23.78 22.54
C LEU A 218 7.78 24.43 21.94
N PRO A 219 7.93 25.42 21.04
CA PRO A 219 6.79 26.04 20.38
C PRO A 219 5.90 24.97 19.74
N ALA A 220 4.58 25.09 19.91
CA ALA A 220 3.64 24.22 19.24
C ALA A 220 3.98 24.26 17.74
N SER A 221 4.26 23.10 17.14
CA SER A 221 4.42 23.04 15.69
C SER A 221 3.07 23.47 15.13
N THR A 222 3.06 24.52 14.31
CA THR A 222 1.89 24.99 13.56
C THR A 222 1.57 24.04 12.41
N TYR A 223 1.70 22.73 12.64
CA TYR A 223 1.32 21.72 11.67
C TYR A 223 -0.19 21.78 11.48
N VAL A 224 -0.59 22.38 10.36
CA VAL A 224 -1.96 22.31 9.85
C VAL A 224 -2.02 21.02 9.02
N PRO A 225 -2.76 19.99 9.46
CA PRO A 225 -2.93 18.77 8.69
C PRO A 225 -3.41 19.09 7.27
N PHE A 226 -3.02 18.26 6.28
CA PHE A 226 -3.47 18.47 4.90
C PHE A 226 -5.01 18.36 4.75
N SER A 227 -5.68 17.67 5.67
CA SER A 227 -7.15 17.64 5.79
C SER A 227 -7.77 18.96 6.27
N SER A 228 -6.95 19.88 6.78
CA SER A 228 -7.32 21.21 7.25
C SER A 228 -7.00 22.31 6.24
N LEU A 229 -6.31 21.98 5.14
CA LEU A 229 -6.12 22.89 4.02
C LEU A 229 -7.39 22.89 3.15
N PRO A 230 -7.84 24.05 2.63
CA PRO A 230 -8.90 24.07 1.63
C PRO A 230 -8.48 23.21 0.42
N PRO A 231 -9.41 22.52 -0.25
CA PRO A 231 -9.09 21.79 -1.47
C PRO A 231 -8.40 22.76 -2.44
N PRO A 232 -7.34 22.32 -3.17
CA PRO A 232 -6.63 23.21 -4.07
C PRO A 232 -7.64 23.86 -5.00
N THR A 233 -7.81 25.19 -4.87
CA THR A 233 -8.48 25.97 -5.90
C THR A 233 -7.71 25.68 -7.17
N TYR A 234 -8.41 25.18 -8.20
CA TYR A 234 -7.90 25.03 -9.54
C TYR A 234 -7.42 26.39 -10.05
N PHE A 235 -6.22 26.79 -9.67
CA PHE A 235 -5.44 27.75 -10.41
C PHE A 235 -4.66 26.93 -11.41
N VAL A 236 -5.22 26.92 -12.62
CA VAL A 236 -4.54 26.58 -13.86
C VAL A 236 -3.24 27.38 -13.87
N ASN A 237 -2.14 26.67 -13.68
CA ASN A 237 -0.83 26.96 -14.26
C ASN A 237 -0.13 25.60 -14.36
N SER A 238 -0.63 24.78 -15.30
CA SER A 238 0.12 23.66 -15.86
C SER A 238 1.24 24.25 -16.71
N HIS A 239 2.38 24.54 -16.09
CA HIS A 239 3.63 24.70 -16.83
C HIS A 239 4.52 23.49 -16.52
N ASP A 240 4.49 22.56 -17.49
CA ASP A 240 5.67 21.94 -18.11
C ASP A 240 6.65 21.19 -17.21
N PHE A 241 6.28 19.97 -16.77
CA PHE A 241 7.26 18.94 -16.40
C PHE A 241 7.22 17.68 -17.27
N GLU A 242 6.28 17.60 -18.22
CA GLU A 242 6.13 16.44 -19.12
C GLU A 242 6.49 16.76 -20.59
N THR A 243 6.58 18.05 -20.94
CA THR A 243 6.91 18.57 -22.29
C THR A 243 8.40 18.87 -22.49
N ASP A 244 9.17 19.02 -21.41
CA ASP A 244 10.59 19.43 -21.48
C ASP A 244 11.52 18.32 -21.98
N TRP A 245 11.22 17.05 -21.75
CA TRP A 245 12.10 15.98 -22.25
C TRP A 245 11.95 15.78 -23.77
N ILE A 246 10.74 15.96 -24.32
CA ILE A 246 10.48 15.86 -25.77
C ILE A 246 11.14 17.03 -26.51
N LYS A 247 11.08 18.25 -25.96
CA LYS A 247 11.79 19.42 -26.52
C LYS A 247 13.30 19.25 -26.51
N ASN A 248 13.87 18.73 -25.42
CA ASN A 248 15.31 18.53 -25.32
C ASN A 248 15.86 17.43 -26.25
N SER A 249 15.05 16.42 -26.60
CA SER A 249 15.43 15.40 -27.59
C SER A 249 15.38 15.87 -29.05
N MET A 250 14.74 17.01 -29.36
CA MET A 250 14.73 17.57 -30.72
C MET A 250 15.84 18.62 -30.96
N ILE A 251 16.49 19.10 -29.89
CA ILE A 251 17.51 20.16 -29.97
C ILE A 251 18.93 19.59 -30.04
N GLN A 252 19.16 18.37 -29.55
CA GLN A 252 20.43 17.68 -29.69
C GLN A 252 20.32 16.62 -30.79
N GLY A 253 20.75 17.00 -32.00
CA GLY A 253 21.04 16.04 -33.06
C GLY A 253 22.01 14.98 -32.55
N LEU A 254 21.64 13.71 -32.73
CA LEU A 254 22.49 12.54 -32.53
C LEU A 254 23.84 12.72 -33.22
N PRO A 255 24.96 12.32 -32.58
CA PRO A 255 25.92 11.44 -33.22
C PRO A 255 25.38 10.00 -33.27
#